data_AF-A0A6S6SNI2-F1
#
_entry.id   AF-A0A6S6SNI2-F1
#
_cell.length_a   1.000
_cell.length_b   1.000
_cell.length_c   1.000
_cell.angle_alpha   90.00
_cell.angle_beta   90.00
_cell.angle_gamma   90.00
#
_symmetry.space_group_name_H-M   'P 1'
#
loop_
_entity.id
_entity.type
_entity.pdbx_description
1 polymer ?
#
loop_
_entity_poly.entity_id
_entity_poly.type
_entity_poly.pdbx_seq_one_letter_code
_entity_poly.pdbx_strand_id
1 'polypeptide(L)'
;MMVTFVSQCEKKALPKTRRVLDAFANRIGNRTWQTVITNEGLQAVKKLLRKTASKNTAVSCHWMKSRSRTELVWIVGNRSKFNSEGIVPVNLTEESQIKKEDFSLNTQVISLLAKLAGFFHDVGKSVSLFQKKLEPNFSGVAYEPYRHEWVSLRIFQAFVDSRNDKE
;
A
#
# COMPACT_ATOMS: atom_id res chain seq x y z
N MET A 1 17.60 26.67 13.17
CA MET A 1 16.16 26.95 12.92
C MET A 1 15.33 26.31 14.00
N MET A 2 14.26 26.96 14.49
CA MET A 2 13.37 26.35 15.49
C MET A 2 12.21 25.65 14.78
N VAL A 3 12.06 24.35 15.02
CA VAL A 3 11.06 23.52 14.33
C VAL A 3 10.13 22.85 15.33
N THR A 4 8.89 22.64 14.89
CA THR A 4 7.87 21.90 15.64
C THR A 4 7.41 20.73 14.78
N PHE A 5 7.39 19.53 15.36
CA PHE A 5 6.85 18.34 14.73
C PHE A 5 5.50 17.98 15.37
N VAL A 6 4.50 17.73 14.54
CA VAL A 6 3.17 17.28 14.99
C VAL A 6 2.88 15.92 14.38
N SER A 7 2.52 14.95 15.22
CA SER A 7 2.18 13.59 14.77
C SER A 7 0.67 13.34 14.83
N GLN A 8 0.14 12.77 13.76
CA GLN A 8 -1.18 12.11 13.72
C GLN A 8 -1.01 10.62 13.38
N CYS A 9 0.10 10.03 13.83
CA CYS A 9 0.39 8.62 13.62
C CYS A 9 -0.58 7.74 14.43
N GLU A 10 -0.97 6.62 13.82
CA GLU A 10 -1.87 5.64 14.44
C GLU A 10 -1.22 4.25 14.55
N LYS A 11 -1.76 3.42 15.44
CA LYS A 11 -1.35 2.02 15.62
C LYS A 11 0.18 1.91 15.86
N LYS A 12 0.83 0.93 15.23
CA LYS A 12 2.27 0.67 15.34
C LYS A 12 3.16 1.79 14.77
N ALA A 13 2.61 2.77 14.04
CA ALA A 13 3.39 3.89 13.53
C ALA A 13 3.74 4.90 14.65
N LEU A 14 2.84 5.11 15.62
CA LEU A 14 3.06 6.04 16.71
C LEU A 14 4.31 5.72 17.56
N PRO A 15 4.49 4.50 18.12
CA PRO A 15 5.69 4.21 18.91
C PRO A 15 6.98 4.28 18.07
N LYS A 16 6.93 3.94 16.78
CA LYS A 16 8.08 4.06 15.87
C LYS A 16 8.47 5.53 15.64
N THR A 17 7.50 6.38 15.34
CA THR A 17 7.70 7.83 15.17
C THR A 17 8.22 8.47 16.45
N ARG A 18 7.65 8.10 17.60
CA ARG A 18 8.10 8.56 18.92
C ARG A 18 9.58 8.26 19.13
N ARG A 19 10.01 7.01 18.91
CA ARG A 19 11.42 6.61 19.04
C ARG A 19 12.36 7.45 18.17
N VAL A 20 11.94 7.81 16.96
CA VAL A 20 12.74 8.70 16.11
C VAL A 20 12.75 10.11 16.67
N LEU A 21 11.59 10.74 16.89
CA LEU A 21 11.50 12.15 17.28
C LEU A 21 12.08 12.43 18.68
N ASP A 22 11.91 11.52 19.64
CA ASP A 22 12.44 11.66 21.00
C ASP A 22 13.97 11.73 21.02
N ALA A 23 14.65 11.17 20.02
CA ALA A 23 16.11 11.22 19.92
C ALA A 23 16.66 12.56 19.40
N PHE A 24 15.82 13.38 18.75
CA PHE A 24 16.24 14.63 18.10
C PHE A 24 15.56 15.88 18.66
N ALA A 25 14.46 15.73 19.38
CA ALA A 25 13.64 16.84 19.81
C ALA A 25 12.98 16.59 21.17
N ASN A 26 12.75 17.68 21.90
CA ASN A 26 12.05 17.63 23.17
C ASN A 26 10.57 17.42 22.93
N ARG A 27 10.00 16.39 23.56
CA ARG A 27 8.55 16.16 23.53
C ARG A 27 7.88 17.17 24.45
N ILE A 28 7.08 18.07 23.89
CA ILE A 28 6.34 19.10 24.63
C ILE A 28 4.85 18.77 24.80
N GLY A 29 4.38 17.67 24.20
CA GLY A 29 3.03 17.16 24.38
C GLY A 29 2.88 15.75 23.83
N ASN A 30 1.68 15.17 23.93
CA ASN A 30 1.45 13.75 23.60
C ASN A 30 1.81 13.36 22.17
N ARG A 31 1.71 14.31 21.23
CA ARG A 31 1.99 14.14 19.80
C ARG A 31 2.77 15.32 19.21
N THR A 32 3.48 16.07 20.05
CA THR A 32 4.16 17.31 19.65
C THR A 32 5.59 17.34 20.19
N TRP A 33 6.52 17.73 19.32
CA TRP A 33 7.93 17.88 19.63
C TRP A 33 8.44 19.21 19.12
N GLN A 34 9.43 19.77 19.82
CA GLN A 34 10.03 21.02 19.44
C GLN A 34 11.53 21.01 19.71
N THR A 35 12.30 21.59 18.81
CA THR A 35 13.77 21.66 18.94
C THR A 35 14.35 22.78 18.09
N VAL A 36 15.56 23.20 18.43
CA VAL A 36 16.41 24.00 17.55
C VAL A 36 17.35 23.04 16.81
N ILE A 37 17.26 23.02 15.48
CA ILE A 37 18.02 22.07 14.65
C ILE A 37 18.66 22.79 13.45
N THR A 38 19.68 22.18 12.86
CA THR A 38 20.26 22.60 11.57
C THR A 38 19.41 22.07 10.40
N ASN A 39 19.61 22.60 9.19
CA ASN A 39 18.90 22.09 8.01
C ASN A 39 19.28 20.64 7.72
N GLU A 40 20.56 20.30 7.88
CA GLU A 40 21.08 18.94 7.72
C GLU A 40 20.44 17.98 8.73
N GLY A 41 20.37 18.38 10.01
CA GLY A 41 19.69 17.61 11.05
C GLY A 41 18.21 17.42 10.72
N LEU A 42 17.54 18.43 10.17
CA LEU A 42 16.15 18.33 9.74
C LEU A 42 15.97 17.33 8.59
N GLN A 43 16.87 17.32 7.61
CA GLN A 43 16.84 16.33 6.52
C GLN A 43 17.15 14.92 7.03
N ALA A 44 18.04 14.77 8.01
CA ALA A 44 18.32 13.48 8.64
C ALA A 44 17.08 12.92 9.37
N VAL A 45 16.38 13.74 10.16
CA VAL A 45 15.11 13.38 10.80
C VAL A 45 14.08 12.95 9.75
N LYS A 46 13.92 13.73 8.67
CA LYS A 46 13.00 13.40 7.58
C LYS A 46 13.34 12.05 6.94
N LYS A 47 14.62 11.76 6.71
CA LYS A 47 15.09 10.49 6.14
C LYS A 47 14.78 9.31 7.06
N LEU A 48 15.02 9.45 8.37
CA LEU A 48 14.73 8.41 9.37
C LEU A 48 13.22 8.14 9.52
N LEU A 49 12.40 9.19 9.53
CA LEU A 49 10.95 9.05 9.54
C LEU A 49 10.45 8.36 8.27
N ARG A 50 10.99 8.69 7.09
CA ARG A 50 10.64 8.01 5.83
C ARG A 50 11.03 6.53 5.82
N LYS A 51 12.18 6.16 6.38
CA LYS A 51 12.63 4.76 6.46
C LYS A 51 11.69 3.86 7.25
N THR A 52 11.01 4.43 8.25
CA THR A 52 10.08 3.69 9.14
C THR A 52 8.61 3.99 8.86
N ALA A 53 8.33 4.76 7.80
CA ALA A 53 6.99 5.19 7.45
C ALA A 53 6.12 3.99 7.00
N SER A 54 4.85 4.03 7.39
CA SER A 54 3.81 3.09 6.97
C SER A 54 2.56 3.88 6.59
N LYS A 55 1.51 3.19 6.12
CA LYS A 55 0.20 3.82 5.83
C LYS A 55 -0.41 4.62 7.00
N ASN A 56 -0.04 4.28 8.23
CA ASN A 56 -0.54 4.94 9.45
C ASN A 56 0.43 6.02 9.98
N THR A 57 1.54 6.28 9.31
CA THR A 57 2.47 7.35 9.68
C THR A 57 1.94 8.67 9.14
N ALA A 58 1.84 9.69 9.99
CA ALA A 58 1.49 11.04 9.60
C ALA A 58 2.21 12.02 10.52
N VAL A 59 3.20 12.74 9.99
CA VAL A 59 3.99 13.73 10.76
C VAL A 59 4.16 14.99 9.91
N SER A 60 3.74 16.13 10.43
CA SER A 60 4.02 17.44 9.85
C SER A 60 5.18 18.12 10.58
N CYS A 61 5.97 18.88 9.82
CA CYS A 61 7.09 19.67 10.32
C CYS A 61 6.86 21.13 9.97
N HIS A 62 6.84 21.98 10.99
CA HIS A 62 6.68 23.42 10.85
C HIS A 62 7.97 24.13 11.28
N TRP A 63 8.42 25.07 10.46
CA TRP A 63 9.50 25.98 10.82
C TRP A 63 8.90 27.28 11.37
N MET A 64 9.33 27.69 12.54
CA MET A 64 8.97 28.99 13.11
C MET A 64 9.97 30.04 12.62
N LYS A 65 9.55 30.86 11.66
CA LYS A 65 10.36 31.97 11.11
C LYS A 65 10.37 33.19 12.03
N SER A 66 9.24 33.44 12.70
CA SER A 66 9.07 34.55 13.64
C SER A 66 8.02 34.18 14.69
N ARG A 67 7.78 35.05 15.68
CA ARG A 67 6.78 34.81 16.73
C ARG A 67 5.36 34.56 16.20
N SER A 68 4.99 35.15 15.07
CA SER A 68 3.65 35.05 14.48
C SER A 68 3.59 34.24 13.19
N ARG A 69 4.72 33.75 12.67
CA ARG A 69 4.77 33.02 11.39
C ARG A 69 5.41 31.66 11.52
N THR A 70 4.60 30.65 11.25
CA THR A 70 5.00 29.25 11.11
C THR A 70 4.75 28.82 9.67
N GLU A 71 5.69 28.08 9.10
CA GLU A 71 5.58 27.58 7.73
C GLU A 71 5.72 26.07 7.71
N LEU A 72 4.84 25.42 6.95
CA LEU A 72 4.95 24.00 6.68
C LEU A 72 6.19 23.74 5.83
N VAL A 73 7.13 22.94 6.34
CA VAL A 73 8.33 22.54 5.59
C VAL A 73 8.05 21.25 4.81
N TRP A 74 7.47 20.25 5.47
CA TRP A 74 7.11 18.98 4.86
C TRP A 74 6.16 18.16 5.71
N ILE A 75 5.54 17.16 5.07
CA ILE A 75 4.76 16.10 5.71
C ILE A 75 5.38 14.75 5.33
N VAL A 76 5.51 13.84 6.29
CA VAL A 76 5.89 12.44 6.07
C VAL A 76 4.70 11.53 6.33
N GLY A 77 4.39 10.68 5.34
CA GLY A 77 3.32 9.70 5.40
C GLY A 77 1.98 10.24 4.91
N ASN A 78 0.89 9.89 5.58
CA ASN A 78 -0.47 10.23 5.19
C ASN A 78 -0.75 11.73 5.35
N ARG A 79 -0.90 12.42 4.22
CA ARG A 79 -1.22 13.85 4.16
C ARG A 79 -2.68 14.15 4.50
N SER A 80 -3.59 13.18 4.36
CA SER A 80 -5.03 13.40 4.61
C SER A 80 -5.35 13.70 6.07
N LYS A 81 -4.39 13.48 6.99
CA LYS A 81 -4.50 13.81 8.41
C LYS A 81 -4.23 15.29 8.71
N PHE A 82 -3.87 16.08 7.70
CA PHE A 82 -3.57 17.49 7.81
C PHE A 82 -4.28 18.28 6.71
N ASN A 83 -4.53 19.58 6.95
CA ASN A 83 -4.96 20.50 5.92
C ASN A 83 -3.78 20.91 5.00
N SER A 84 -4.02 21.83 4.07
CA SER A 84 -3.01 22.37 3.14
C SER A 84 -1.79 22.98 3.85
N GLU A 85 -1.97 23.50 5.06
CA GLU A 85 -0.93 24.12 5.89
C GLU A 85 -0.27 23.12 6.86
N GLY A 86 -0.63 21.84 6.79
CA GLY A 86 -0.07 20.80 7.67
C GLY A 86 -0.61 20.84 9.10
N ILE A 87 -1.68 21.62 9.33
CA ILE A 87 -2.38 21.73 10.61
C ILE A 87 -3.40 20.58 10.71
N VAL A 88 -3.58 20.07 11.92
CA VAL A 88 -4.56 19.02 12.20
C VAL A 88 -5.97 19.61 12.09
N PRO A 89 -6.84 19.12 11.20
CA PRO A 89 -8.20 19.62 11.09
C PRO A 89 -8.98 19.29 12.36
N VAL A 90 -9.71 20.29 12.89
CA VAL A 90 -10.56 20.13 14.09
C VAL A 90 -12.00 19.78 13.74
N ASN A 91 -12.47 20.23 12.58
CA ASN A 91 -13.79 19.94 12.03
C ASN A 91 -13.63 19.40 10.60
N LEU A 92 -14.46 18.44 10.24
CA LEU A 92 -14.51 17.85 8.90
C LEU A 92 -15.89 18.15 8.31
N THR A 93 -15.90 18.67 7.08
CA THR A 93 -17.11 18.76 6.26
C THR A 93 -16.97 17.76 5.13
N GLU A 94 -17.89 16.81 5.04
CA GLU A 94 -17.92 15.83 3.96
C GLU A 94 -18.86 16.35 2.87
N GLU A 95 -18.32 16.64 1.69
CA GLU A 95 -19.12 16.82 0.49
C GLU A 95 -19.05 15.52 -0.31
N SER A 96 -20.19 14.87 -0.53
CA SER A 96 -20.26 13.63 -1.29
C SER A 96 -20.02 13.94 -2.77
N GLN A 97 -18.76 14.00 -3.18
CA GLN A 97 -18.43 13.92 -4.60
C GLN A 97 -18.63 12.48 -5.05
N ILE A 98 -19.88 12.12 -5.35
CA ILE A 98 -20.19 10.94 -6.14
C ILE A 98 -19.60 11.19 -7.51
N LYS A 99 -18.32 10.88 -7.68
CA LYS A 99 -17.77 10.68 -9.01
C LYS A 99 -18.56 9.52 -9.59
N LYS A 100 -19.47 9.82 -10.52
CA LYS A 100 -19.97 8.83 -11.47
C LYS A 100 -18.74 8.30 -12.18
N GLU A 101 -18.19 7.19 -11.69
CA GLU A 101 -17.21 6.41 -12.44
C GLU A 101 -17.98 5.75 -13.58
N ASP A 102 -18.25 6.53 -14.62
CA ASP A 102 -18.60 5.99 -15.92
C ASP A 102 -17.37 5.18 -16.37
N PHE A 103 -17.53 3.86 -16.43
CA PHE A 103 -16.52 2.87 -16.81
C PHE A 103 -15.53 2.39 -15.72
N SER A 104 -16.03 2.06 -14.53
CA SER A 104 -15.37 1.04 -13.71
C SER A 104 -15.79 -0.34 -14.23
N LEU A 105 -14.88 -1.12 -14.82
CA LEU A 105 -15.03 -2.57 -14.82
C LEU A 105 -15.24 -2.94 -13.35
N ASN A 106 -16.49 -3.20 -12.97
CA ASN A 106 -16.90 -3.40 -11.58
C ASN A 106 -15.86 -4.33 -10.95
N THR A 107 -15.17 -3.88 -9.91
CA THR A 107 -14.08 -4.65 -9.27
C THR A 107 -14.54 -6.07 -8.93
N GLN A 108 -15.84 -6.25 -8.71
CA GLN A 108 -16.50 -7.53 -8.59
C GLN A 108 -16.40 -8.41 -9.85
N VAL A 109 -16.68 -7.90 -11.04
CA VAL A 109 -16.56 -8.62 -12.32
C VAL A 109 -15.11 -9.05 -12.56
N ILE A 110 -14.14 -8.15 -12.37
CA ILE A 110 -12.71 -8.49 -12.48
C ILE A 110 -12.36 -9.60 -11.47
N SER A 111 -12.82 -9.47 -10.22
CA SER A 111 -12.57 -10.47 -9.18
C SER A 111 -13.17 -11.83 -9.53
N LEU A 112 -14.37 -11.87 -10.09
CA LEU A 112 -15.04 -13.11 -10.49
C LEU A 112 -14.32 -13.79 -11.66
N LEU A 113 -13.96 -13.03 -12.70
CA LEU A 113 -13.21 -13.57 -13.83
C LEU A 113 -11.81 -14.06 -13.43
N ALA A 114 -11.12 -13.31 -12.56
CA ALA A 114 -9.81 -13.72 -12.05
C ALA A 114 -9.90 -14.99 -11.19
N LYS A 115 -10.95 -15.14 -10.38
CA LYS A 115 -11.21 -16.38 -9.61
C LYS A 115 -11.48 -17.57 -10.52
N LEU A 116 -12.36 -17.38 -11.51
CA LEU A 116 -12.67 -18.42 -12.49
C LEU A 116 -11.41 -18.88 -13.24
N ALA A 117 -10.63 -17.92 -13.76
CA ALA A 117 -9.35 -18.21 -14.41
C ALA A 117 -8.39 -18.92 -13.43
N GLY A 118 -8.30 -18.47 -12.17
CA GLY A 118 -7.49 -19.09 -11.14
C GLY A 118 -7.84 -20.56 -10.89
N PHE A 119 -9.13 -20.93 -10.88
CA PHE A 119 -9.56 -22.31 -10.71
C PHE A 119 -9.17 -23.21 -11.90
N PHE A 120 -9.21 -22.69 -13.13
CA PHE A 120 -9.01 -23.51 -14.34
C PHE A 120 -7.59 -23.43 -14.93
N HIS A 121 -6.77 -22.42 -14.63
CA HIS A 121 -5.52 -22.16 -15.36
C HIS A 121 -4.54 -23.34 -15.37
N ASP A 122 -4.53 -24.13 -14.29
CA ASP A 122 -3.57 -25.23 -14.07
C ASP A 122 -4.21 -26.63 -14.11
N VAL A 123 -5.47 -26.77 -14.52
CA VAL A 123 -6.15 -28.08 -14.57
C VAL A 123 -5.45 -29.05 -15.52
N GLY A 124 -4.81 -28.54 -16.58
CA GLY A 124 -3.98 -29.31 -17.51
C GLY A 124 -2.73 -29.93 -16.87
N LYS A 125 -2.34 -29.52 -15.65
CA LYS A 125 -1.29 -30.20 -14.88
C LYS A 125 -1.72 -31.59 -14.43
N SER A 126 -3.01 -31.93 -14.47
CA SER A 126 -3.50 -33.28 -14.13
C SER A 126 -3.10 -34.37 -15.14
N VAL A 127 -2.53 -34.01 -16.29
CA VAL A 127 -2.10 -34.98 -17.31
C VAL A 127 -0.94 -35.84 -16.80
N SER A 128 -0.97 -37.13 -17.15
CA SER A 128 0.03 -38.13 -16.73
C SER A 128 1.48 -37.71 -17.02
N LEU A 129 1.74 -37.07 -18.17
CA LEU A 129 3.06 -36.55 -18.52
C LEU A 129 3.54 -35.45 -17.56
N PHE A 130 2.66 -34.54 -17.17
CA PHE A 130 2.98 -33.46 -16.23
C PHE A 130 3.18 -34.01 -14.81
N GLN A 131 2.36 -34.97 -14.40
CA GLN A 131 2.48 -35.62 -13.09
C GLN A 131 3.77 -36.44 -12.96
N LYS A 132 4.16 -37.20 -13.98
CA LYS A 132 5.42 -37.95 -14.01
C LYS A 132 6.65 -37.06 -13.90
N LYS A 133 6.58 -35.84 -14.42
CA LYS A 133 7.62 -34.82 -14.28
C LYS A 133 7.75 -34.29 -12.85
N LEU A 134 6.70 -34.36 -12.03
CA LEU A 134 6.74 -33.97 -10.62
C LEU A 134 7.32 -35.08 -9.73
N GLU A 135 7.51 -36.31 -10.25
CA GLU A 135 8.06 -37.40 -9.46
C GLU A 135 9.53 -37.13 -9.09
N PRO A 136 9.94 -37.33 -7.82
CA PRO A 136 11.29 -37.02 -7.35
C PRO A 136 12.43 -37.75 -8.10
N ASN A 137 12.10 -38.90 -8.71
CA ASN A 137 13.06 -39.78 -9.38
C ASN A 137 13.11 -39.57 -10.90
N PHE A 138 12.45 -38.53 -11.42
CA PHE A 138 12.42 -38.26 -12.86
C PHE A 138 13.79 -37.78 -13.36
N SER A 139 14.44 -38.57 -14.21
CA SER A 139 15.78 -38.30 -14.79
C SER A 139 15.75 -37.95 -16.29
N GLY A 140 14.56 -37.75 -16.87
CA GLY A 140 14.39 -37.44 -18.29
C GLY A 140 14.37 -35.94 -18.62
N VAL A 141 14.32 -35.63 -19.92
CA VAL A 141 14.01 -34.26 -20.37
C VAL A 141 12.53 -34.01 -20.13
N ALA A 142 12.23 -33.04 -19.27
CA ALA A 142 10.89 -32.65 -18.86
C ALA A 142 10.14 -31.88 -19.96
N TYR A 143 9.89 -32.54 -21.09
CA TYR A 143 9.24 -31.98 -22.27
C TYR A 143 7.75 -32.30 -22.30
N GLU A 144 6.94 -31.27 -22.44
CA GLU A 144 5.49 -31.37 -22.64
C GLU A 144 5.19 -31.06 -24.12
N PRO A 145 4.66 -32.02 -24.91
CA PRO A 145 4.28 -31.77 -26.31
C PRO A 145 3.24 -30.64 -26.47
N TYR A 146 2.34 -30.53 -25.48
CA TYR A 146 1.42 -29.43 -25.33
C TYR A 146 1.61 -28.80 -23.95
N ARG A 147 1.70 -27.48 -23.92
CA ARG A 147 1.75 -26.70 -22.69
C ARG A 147 0.50 -26.97 -21.85
N HIS A 148 0.67 -27.15 -20.54
CA HIS A 148 -0.43 -27.47 -19.63
C HIS A 148 -1.54 -26.40 -19.63
N GLU A 149 -1.21 -25.13 -19.90
CA GLU A 149 -2.18 -24.05 -20.05
C GLU A 149 -3.11 -24.25 -21.27
N TRP A 150 -2.56 -24.78 -22.38
CA TRP A 150 -3.36 -25.14 -23.56
C TRP A 150 -4.27 -26.33 -23.28
N VAL A 151 -3.75 -27.31 -22.54
CA VAL A 151 -4.55 -28.45 -22.08
C VAL A 151 -5.67 -27.98 -21.14
N SER A 152 -5.37 -27.08 -20.19
CA SER A 152 -6.36 -26.45 -19.31
C SER A 152 -7.48 -25.78 -20.11
N LEU A 153 -7.13 -25.03 -21.16
CA LEU A 153 -8.11 -24.40 -22.04
C LEU A 153 -9.00 -25.44 -22.73
N ARG A 154 -8.43 -26.55 -23.24
CA ARG A 154 -9.22 -27.61 -23.88
C ARG A 154 -10.14 -28.32 -22.90
N ILE A 155 -9.69 -28.56 -21.67
CA ILE A 155 -10.53 -29.11 -20.60
C ILE A 155 -11.65 -28.13 -20.25
N PHE A 156 -11.36 -26.84 -20.12
CA PHE A 156 -12.38 -25.82 -19.89
C PHE A 156 -13.37 -25.71 -21.05
N GLN A 157 -12.90 -25.77 -22.29
CA GLN A 157 -13.76 -25.77 -23.47
C GLN A 157 -14.67 -27.01 -23.51
N ALA A 158 -14.15 -28.20 -23.18
CA ALA A 158 -14.96 -29.42 -23.09
C ALA A 158 -15.93 -29.39 -21.91
N PHE A 159 -15.58 -28.69 -20.83
CA PHE A 159 -16.50 -28.43 -19.72
C PHE A 159 -17.64 -27.51 -20.15
N VAL A 160 -17.35 -26.36 -20.78
CA VAL A 160 -18.41 -25.44 -21.25
C VAL A 160 -19.25 -26.07 -22.36
N ASP A 161 -18.61 -26.75 -23.30
CA ASP A 161 -19.22 -27.38 -24.47
C ASP A 161 -20.13 -26.40 -25.25
N SER A 162 -21.40 -26.74 -25.45
CA SER A 162 -22.38 -25.91 -26.19
C SER A 162 -23.30 -25.10 -25.26
N ARG A 163 -22.99 -25.02 -23.96
CA ARG A 163 -23.82 -24.32 -22.98
C ARG A 163 -23.66 -22.81 -23.08
N ASN A 164 -24.73 -22.10 -22.75
CA ASN A 164 -24.70 -20.65 -22.60
C ASN A 164 -24.21 -20.25 -21.20
N ASP A 165 -23.88 -18.98 -20.97
CA ASP A 165 -23.32 -18.51 -19.68
C ASP A 165 -24.21 -18.76 -18.45
N LYS A 166 -25.51 -19.10 -18.64
CA LYS A 166 -26.45 -19.40 -17.55
C LYS A 166 -26.55 -20.90 -17.22
N GLU A 167 -26.09 -21.78 -18.10
CA GLU A 167 -26.26 -23.25 -18.06
C GLU A 167 -24.92 -23.97 -17.82
#